data_AF-A0A4R6LD96-F1
#
_entry.id   AF-A0A4R6LD96-F1
#
_cell.length_a   1.000
_cell.length_b   1.000
_cell.length_c   1.000
_cell.angle_alpha   90.00
_cell.angle_beta   90.00
_cell.angle_gamma   90.00
#
_symmetry.space_group_name_H-M   'P 1'
#
loop_
_entity.id
_entity.type
_entity.pdbx_description
1 polymer ?
#
loop_
_entity_poly.entity_id
_entity_poly.type
_entity_poly.pdbx_seq_one_letter_code
_entity_poly.pdbx_strand_id
1 'polypeptide(L)'
;MKKLILIFLLVPICIWSQSSFEKGEKLYRAKKYEEARVLFEAFLKTKPSDVKTNEYLGEIAAHDKSWVKAAEYFKKTKELKPTEADYFYKYGGALAMRAMEINKLKAFGMVEDMKQAFEKAISLNPKHIPARWALIELYLQLPGILGGSESKAISYSNELAQLSPVDGYLSKGRIDEYFKRYASAEKNYIKANEIGKSKITFQKLYNLYLNKLKDPKKAREFKQKFEA
;
A
#
# COMPACT_ATOMS: atom_id res chain seq x y z
N MET A 1 -14.30 -57.00 -1.97
CA MET A 1 -13.74 -56.23 -0.83
C MET A 1 -12.39 -55.56 -1.16
N LYS A 2 -12.23 -54.89 -2.31
CA LYS A 2 -10.95 -54.23 -2.70
C LYS A 2 -11.09 -52.74 -3.07
N LYS A 3 -12.28 -52.13 -2.88
CA LYS A 3 -12.52 -50.71 -3.18
C LYS A 3 -12.57 -49.80 -1.95
N LEU A 4 -12.41 -50.33 -0.72
CA LEU A 4 -12.44 -49.53 0.50
C LEU A 4 -11.07 -49.01 0.98
N ILE A 5 -9.96 -49.48 0.40
CA ILE A 5 -8.60 -49.11 0.87
C ILE A 5 -8.16 -47.74 0.35
N LEU A 6 -8.81 -47.18 -0.69
CA LEU A 6 -8.42 -45.90 -1.27
C LEU A 6 -8.84 -44.67 -0.42
N ILE A 7 -9.78 -44.84 0.52
CA ILE A 7 -10.30 -43.73 1.34
C ILE A 7 -9.37 -43.42 2.53
N PHE A 8 -8.52 -44.37 2.95
CA PHE A 8 -7.70 -44.20 4.15
C PHE A 8 -6.36 -43.46 3.92
N LEU A 9 -5.95 -43.24 2.66
CA LEU A 9 -4.68 -42.59 2.31
C LEU A 9 -4.79 -41.07 2.05
N LEU A 10 -6.01 -40.54 1.86
CA LEU A 10 -6.23 -39.11 1.55
C LEU A 10 -6.50 -38.23 2.78
N VAL A 11 -6.91 -38.83 3.90
CA VAL A 11 -7.23 -38.10 5.15
C VAL A 11 -6.00 -37.53 5.87
N PRO A 12 -4.81 -38.17 5.90
CA PRO A 12 -3.65 -37.61 6.62
C PRO A 12 -3.10 -36.32 6.00
N ILE A 13 -3.19 -36.17 4.68
CA ILE A 13 -2.54 -35.08 3.93
C ILE A 13 -3.26 -33.74 4.17
N CYS A 14 -4.58 -33.77 4.34
CA CYS A 14 -5.37 -32.56 4.59
C CYS A 14 -5.15 -31.97 5.99
N ILE A 15 -4.94 -32.81 7.01
CA ILE A 15 -4.73 -32.38 8.40
C ILE A 15 -3.35 -31.70 8.55
N TRP A 16 -2.32 -32.24 7.89
CA TRP A 16 -0.95 -31.72 7.96
C TRP A 16 -0.78 -30.40 7.19
N SER A 17 -1.50 -30.23 6.08
CA SER A 17 -1.53 -29.00 5.30
C SER A 17 -2.12 -27.84 6.14
N GLN A 18 -3.26 -28.06 6.79
CA GLN A 18 -3.90 -27.05 7.65
C GLN A 18 -2.99 -26.63 8.82
N SER A 19 -2.35 -27.61 9.48
CA SER A 19 -1.37 -27.34 10.54
C SER A 19 -0.16 -26.52 10.07
N SER A 20 0.24 -26.64 8.80
CA SER A 20 1.42 -25.95 8.26
C SER A 20 1.13 -24.48 8.00
N PHE A 21 -0.07 -24.16 7.48
CA PHE A 21 -0.52 -22.78 7.28
C PHE A 21 -0.62 -22.02 8.61
N GLU A 22 -1.27 -22.60 9.62
CA GLU A 22 -1.44 -21.96 10.93
C GLU A 22 -0.11 -21.69 11.64
N LYS A 23 0.86 -22.61 11.49
CA LYS A 23 2.23 -22.39 11.97
C LYS A 23 2.91 -21.25 11.20
N GLY A 24 2.74 -21.18 9.89
CA GLY A 24 3.21 -20.08 9.04
C GLY A 24 2.65 -18.74 9.50
N GLU A 25 1.35 -18.66 9.76
CA GLU A 25 0.70 -17.44 10.25
C GLU A 25 1.23 -16.99 11.62
N LYS A 26 1.44 -17.93 12.56
CA LYS A 26 2.06 -17.62 13.86
C LYS A 26 3.46 -17.03 13.71
N LEU A 27 4.27 -17.60 12.82
CA LEU A 27 5.62 -17.09 12.54
C LEU A 27 5.59 -15.72 11.87
N TYR A 28 4.68 -15.50 10.93
CA TYR A 28 4.46 -14.21 10.28
C TYR A 28 4.10 -13.12 11.29
N ARG A 29 3.15 -13.40 12.19
CA ARG A 29 2.76 -12.49 13.29
C ARG A 29 3.91 -12.22 14.26
N ALA A 30 4.80 -13.20 14.45
CA ALA A 30 6.03 -13.05 15.22
C ALA A 30 7.17 -12.37 14.43
N LYS A 31 6.92 -11.87 13.21
CA LYS A 31 7.88 -11.23 12.28
C LYS A 31 9.04 -12.12 11.86
N LYS A 32 8.88 -13.44 12.00
CA LYS A 32 9.83 -14.46 11.55
C LYS A 32 9.57 -14.79 10.08
N TYR A 33 9.76 -13.81 9.20
CA TYR A 33 9.29 -13.86 7.81
C TYR A 33 9.94 -14.97 6.99
N GLU A 34 11.23 -15.24 7.19
CA GLU A 34 11.93 -16.33 6.49
C GLU A 34 11.34 -17.70 6.84
N GLU A 35 11.14 -17.98 8.14
CA GLU A 35 10.53 -19.23 8.60
C GLU A 35 9.08 -19.36 8.12
N ALA A 36 8.32 -18.25 8.14
CA ALA A 36 6.95 -18.22 7.63
C ALA A 36 6.89 -18.48 6.13
N ARG A 37 7.82 -17.89 5.35
CA ARG A 37 7.89 -18.06 3.89
C ARG A 37 8.04 -19.52 3.51
N VAL A 38 8.95 -20.25 4.17
CA VAL A 38 9.17 -21.68 3.90
C VAL A 38 7.89 -22.49 4.08
N LEU A 39 7.13 -22.22 5.14
CA LEU A 39 5.85 -22.92 5.39
C LEU A 39 4.77 -22.53 4.39
N PHE A 40 4.67 -21.25 4.04
CA PHE A 40 3.70 -20.79 3.05
C PHE A 40 4.01 -21.30 1.64
N GLU A 41 5.28 -21.35 1.22
CA GLU A 41 5.67 -21.93 -0.07
C GLU A 41 5.37 -23.43 -0.14
N ALA A 42 5.65 -24.17 0.95
CA ALA A 42 5.28 -25.58 1.04
C ALA A 42 3.75 -25.77 0.98
N PHE A 43 2.99 -24.93 1.67
CA PHE A 43 1.53 -24.97 1.63
C PHE A 43 0.99 -24.64 0.23
N LEU A 44 1.55 -23.63 -0.45
CA LEU A 44 1.14 -23.22 -1.79
C LEU A 44 1.36 -24.33 -2.83
N LYS A 45 2.38 -25.18 -2.67
CA LYS A 45 2.54 -26.38 -3.53
C LYS A 45 1.37 -27.34 -3.43
N THR A 46 0.73 -27.44 -2.27
CA THR A 46 -0.46 -28.28 -2.06
C THR A 46 -1.77 -27.60 -2.47
N LYS A 47 -1.83 -26.27 -2.37
CA LYS A 47 -2.99 -25.44 -2.73
C LYS A 47 -2.56 -24.19 -3.51
N PRO A 48 -2.27 -24.30 -4.82
CA PRO A 48 -1.69 -23.19 -5.61
C PRO A 48 -2.55 -21.93 -5.70
N SER A 49 -3.86 -22.08 -5.53
CA SER A 49 -4.85 -21.01 -5.61
C SER A 49 -5.32 -20.51 -4.23
N ASP A 50 -4.60 -20.84 -3.14
CA ASP A 50 -4.95 -20.33 -1.82
C ASP A 50 -4.64 -18.82 -1.72
N VAL A 51 -5.69 -18.03 -1.54
CA VAL A 51 -5.61 -16.56 -1.59
C VAL A 51 -4.76 -16.02 -0.44
N LYS A 52 -4.99 -16.50 0.79
CA LYS A 52 -4.27 -16.01 1.98
C LYS A 52 -2.78 -16.32 1.92
N THR A 53 -2.41 -17.48 1.38
CA THR A 53 -1.01 -17.86 1.22
C THR A 53 -0.32 -16.99 0.19
N ASN A 54 -0.97 -16.72 -0.96
CA ASN A 54 -0.44 -15.75 -1.94
C ASN A 54 -0.34 -14.35 -1.32
N GLU A 55 -1.32 -13.93 -0.51
CA GLU A 55 -1.28 -12.64 0.19
C GLU A 55 -0.08 -12.55 1.16
N TYR A 56 0.10 -13.53 2.05
CA TYR A 56 1.25 -13.53 2.98
C TYR A 56 2.59 -13.57 2.25
N LEU A 57 2.73 -14.38 1.21
CA LEU A 57 3.97 -14.42 0.41
C LEU A 57 4.22 -13.11 -0.32
N GLY A 58 3.17 -12.44 -0.80
CA GLY A 58 3.26 -11.11 -1.39
C GLY A 58 3.69 -10.06 -0.38
N GLU A 59 3.14 -10.09 0.84
CA GLU A 59 3.50 -9.18 1.92
C GLU A 59 4.95 -9.40 2.42
N ILE A 60 5.36 -10.66 2.56
CA ILE A 60 6.76 -11.01 2.87
C ILE A 60 7.69 -10.49 1.75
N ALA A 61 7.37 -10.77 0.49
CA ALA A 61 8.17 -10.29 -0.63
C ALA A 61 8.23 -8.75 -0.67
N ALA A 62 7.13 -8.06 -0.36
CA ALA A 62 7.09 -6.60 -0.25
C ALA A 62 7.96 -6.08 0.91
N HIS A 63 7.92 -6.75 2.06
CA HIS A 63 8.80 -6.45 3.20
C HIS A 63 10.28 -6.54 2.80
N ASP A 64 10.64 -7.56 2.03
CA ASP A 64 12.01 -7.80 1.58
C ASP A 64 12.38 -6.97 0.32
N LYS A 65 11.50 -6.05 -0.08
CA LYS A 65 11.62 -5.22 -1.30
C LYS A 65 11.78 -6.03 -2.58
N SER A 66 11.38 -7.29 -2.56
CA SER A 66 11.31 -8.16 -3.74
C SER A 66 10.06 -7.85 -4.56
N TRP A 67 9.96 -6.63 -5.09
CA TRP A 67 8.71 -6.11 -5.68
C TRP A 67 8.25 -6.87 -6.92
N VAL A 68 9.17 -7.49 -7.66
CA VAL A 68 8.80 -8.39 -8.77
C VAL A 68 7.97 -9.56 -8.25
N LYS A 69 8.46 -10.26 -7.22
CA LYS A 69 7.74 -11.38 -6.57
C LYS A 69 6.47 -10.91 -5.88
N ALA A 70 6.51 -9.76 -5.20
CA ALA A 70 5.34 -9.20 -4.55
C ALA A 70 4.22 -8.92 -5.57
N ALA A 71 4.55 -8.31 -6.71
CA ALA A 71 3.60 -8.05 -7.79
C ALA A 71 3.05 -9.37 -8.39
N GLU A 72 3.85 -10.42 -8.52
CA GLU A 72 3.39 -11.73 -8.98
C GLU A 72 2.38 -12.37 -8.02
N TYR A 73 2.66 -12.35 -6.72
CA TYR A 73 1.75 -12.87 -5.71
C TYR A 73 0.45 -12.05 -5.61
N PHE A 74 0.53 -10.72 -5.59
CA PHE A 74 -0.66 -9.87 -5.57
C PHE A 74 -1.44 -9.89 -6.88
N LYS A 75 -0.79 -10.16 -8.01
CA LYS A 75 -1.50 -10.42 -9.28
C LYS A 75 -2.41 -11.65 -9.15
N LYS A 76 -1.93 -12.72 -8.50
CA LYS A 76 -2.76 -13.90 -8.23
C LYS A 76 -3.91 -13.59 -7.28
N THR A 77 -3.69 -12.83 -6.21
CA THR A 77 -4.78 -12.50 -5.27
C THR A 77 -5.89 -11.68 -5.93
N LYS A 78 -5.56 -10.67 -6.76
CA LYS A 78 -6.59 -9.90 -7.49
C LYS A 78 -7.34 -10.74 -8.53
N GLU A 79 -6.71 -11.75 -9.11
CA GLU A 79 -7.34 -12.65 -10.08
C GLU A 79 -8.25 -13.67 -9.40
N LEU A 80 -7.84 -14.21 -8.25
CA LEU A 80 -8.62 -15.15 -7.45
C LEU A 80 -9.81 -14.50 -6.73
N LYS A 81 -9.70 -13.21 -6.42
CA LYS A 81 -10.71 -12.42 -5.71
C LYS A 81 -10.93 -11.07 -6.41
N PRO A 82 -11.57 -11.07 -7.60
CA PRO A 82 -11.71 -9.87 -8.44
C PRO A 82 -12.69 -8.81 -7.89
N THR A 83 -13.33 -9.09 -6.76
CA THR A 83 -14.25 -8.18 -6.05
C THR A 83 -13.62 -7.54 -4.82
N GLU A 84 -12.41 -7.96 -4.41
CA GLU A 84 -11.73 -7.44 -3.22
C GLU A 84 -10.83 -6.27 -3.58
N ALA A 85 -11.23 -5.06 -3.18
CA ALA A 85 -10.52 -3.82 -3.51
C ALA A 85 -9.04 -3.83 -3.10
N ASP A 86 -8.74 -4.36 -1.91
CA ASP A 86 -7.39 -4.29 -1.32
C ASP A 86 -6.36 -5.07 -2.14
N TYR A 87 -6.75 -6.13 -2.85
CA TYR A 87 -5.82 -6.87 -3.71
C TYR A 87 -5.42 -6.11 -4.97
N PHE A 88 -6.32 -5.30 -5.53
CA PHE A 88 -5.93 -4.37 -6.59
C PHE A 88 -5.00 -3.28 -6.06
N TYR A 89 -5.27 -2.74 -4.86
CA TYR A 89 -4.39 -1.77 -4.22
C TYR A 89 -2.98 -2.35 -3.94
N LYS A 90 -2.88 -3.55 -3.35
CA LYS A 90 -1.60 -4.24 -3.09
C LYS A 90 -0.83 -4.49 -4.38
N TYR A 91 -1.51 -4.94 -5.44
CA TYR A 91 -0.90 -5.13 -6.75
C TYR A 91 -0.35 -3.81 -7.35
N GLY A 92 -1.19 -2.77 -7.42
CA GLY A 92 -0.78 -1.45 -7.91
C GLY A 92 0.37 -0.86 -7.08
N GLY A 93 0.33 -1.02 -5.76
CA GLY A 93 1.39 -0.60 -4.85
C GLY A 93 2.71 -1.31 -5.11
N ALA A 94 2.71 -2.64 -5.29
CA ALA A 94 3.92 -3.39 -5.62
C ALA A 94 4.49 -2.99 -7.00
N LEU A 95 3.63 -2.72 -7.98
CA LEU A 95 4.06 -2.18 -9.27
C LEU A 95 4.73 -0.80 -9.11
N ALA A 96 4.11 0.11 -8.34
CA ALA A 96 4.65 1.44 -8.08
C ALA A 96 6.02 1.38 -7.41
N MET A 97 6.20 0.50 -6.42
CA MET A 97 7.49 0.30 -5.76
C MET A 97 8.54 -0.28 -6.72
N ARG A 98 8.17 -1.27 -7.54
CA ARG A 98 9.05 -1.81 -8.58
C ARG A 98 9.47 -0.73 -9.60
N ALA A 99 8.56 0.15 -9.99
CA ALA A 99 8.84 1.24 -10.91
C ALA A 99 9.87 2.24 -10.38
N MET A 100 9.98 2.40 -9.05
CA MET A 100 11.01 3.24 -8.43
C MET A 100 12.41 2.63 -8.49
N GLU A 101 12.55 1.32 -8.67
CA GLU A 101 13.85 0.62 -8.68
C GLU A 101 14.44 0.42 -10.07
N ILE A 102 13.63 0.59 -11.11
CA ILE A 102 14.05 0.39 -12.50
C ILE A 102 14.19 1.73 -13.21
N ASN A 103 14.86 1.71 -14.37
CA ASN A 103 14.97 2.93 -15.18
C ASN A 103 13.58 3.44 -15.63
N LYS A 104 13.46 4.76 -15.77
CA LYS A 104 12.20 5.45 -16.04
C LYS A 104 11.48 4.92 -17.30
N LEU A 105 12.22 4.57 -18.36
CA LEU A 105 11.63 4.06 -19.60
C LEU A 105 10.89 2.73 -19.38
N LYS A 106 11.48 1.80 -18.63
CA LYS A 106 10.83 0.53 -18.28
C LYS A 106 9.66 0.73 -17.31
N ALA A 107 9.79 1.67 -16.37
CA ALA A 107 8.73 2.02 -15.43
C ALA A 107 7.46 2.54 -16.14
N PHE A 108 7.61 3.24 -17.26
CA PHE A 108 6.46 3.77 -18.02
C PHE A 108 5.50 2.70 -18.51
N GLY A 109 5.99 1.51 -18.88
CA GLY A 109 5.14 0.39 -19.29
C GLY A 109 4.22 -0.13 -18.19
N MET A 110 4.43 0.27 -16.93
CA MET A 110 3.67 -0.19 -15.77
C MET A 110 2.67 0.86 -15.27
N VAL A 111 2.70 2.09 -15.79
CA VAL A 111 1.90 3.22 -15.29
C VAL A 111 0.41 2.97 -15.46
N GLU A 112 0.01 2.45 -16.60
CA GLU A 112 -1.39 2.17 -16.88
C GLU A 112 -1.92 1.04 -15.99
N ASP A 113 -1.14 -0.01 -15.78
CA ASP A 113 -1.49 -1.11 -14.86
C ASP A 113 -1.67 -0.60 -13.41
N MET A 114 -0.79 0.29 -12.94
CA MET A 114 -0.92 0.91 -11.61
C MET A 114 -2.20 1.72 -11.50
N LYS A 115 -2.46 2.59 -12.48
CA LYS A 115 -3.63 3.46 -12.49
C LYS A 115 -4.91 2.64 -12.50
N GLN A 116 -5.02 1.67 -13.40
CA GLN A 116 -6.18 0.77 -13.47
C GLN A 116 -6.38 -0.01 -12.17
N ALA A 117 -5.30 -0.47 -11.54
CA ALA A 117 -5.39 -1.18 -10.27
C ALA A 117 -5.96 -0.27 -9.15
N PHE A 118 -5.45 0.96 -9.01
CA PHE A 118 -5.96 1.88 -8.00
C PHE A 118 -7.39 2.35 -8.29
N GLU A 119 -7.72 2.66 -9.54
CA GLU A 119 -9.09 3.02 -9.96
C GLU A 119 -10.05 1.85 -9.72
N LYS A 120 -9.63 0.60 -10.00
CA LYS A 120 -10.43 -0.59 -9.72
C LYS A 120 -10.66 -0.77 -8.22
N ALA A 121 -9.63 -0.57 -7.38
CA ALA A 121 -9.77 -0.61 -5.93
C ALA A 121 -10.81 0.41 -5.43
N ILE A 122 -10.81 1.64 -5.97
CA ILE A 122 -11.79 2.68 -5.65
C ILE A 122 -13.18 2.30 -6.15
N SER A 123 -13.31 1.71 -7.35
CA SER A 123 -14.61 1.30 -7.88
C SER A 123 -15.27 0.19 -7.04
N LEU A 124 -14.45 -0.75 -6.52
CA LEU A 124 -14.91 -1.85 -5.67
C LEU A 124 -15.18 -1.39 -4.24
N ASN A 125 -14.38 -0.45 -3.74
CA ASN A 125 -14.58 0.19 -2.45
C ASN A 125 -14.51 1.71 -2.60
N PRO A 126 -15.65 2.39 -2.75
CA PRO A 126 -15.69 3.85 -2.87
C PRO A 126 -15.09 4.60 -1.68
N LYS A 127 -14.92 3.96 -0.51
CA LYS A 127 -14.27 4.54 0.68
C LYS A 127 -12.78 4.21 0.79
N HIS A 128 -12.15 3.64 -0.25
CA HIS A 128 -10.75 3.22 -0.22
C HIS A 128 -9.78 4.43 -0.22
N ILE A 129 -9.41 4.90 0.97
CA ILE A 129 -8.49 6.03 1.19
C ILE A 129 -7.09 5.77 0.59
N PRO A 130 -6.42 4.60 0.82
CA PRO A 130 -5.05 4.41 0.37
C PRO A 130 -4.86 4.45 -1.16
N ALA A 131 -5.88 4.02 -1.92
CA ALA A 131 -5.81 4.01 -3.38
C ALA A 131 -5.89 5.42 -3.96
N ARG A 132 -6.65 6.32 -3.32
CA ARG A 132 -6.71 7.74 -3.70
C ARG A 132 -5.39 8.44 -3.43
N TRP A 133 -4.79 8.18 -2.27
CA TRP A 133 -3.43 8.64 -1.98
C TRP A 133 -2.43 8.17 -3.02
N ALA A 134 -2.50 6.89 -3.43
CA ALA A 134 -1.63 6.35 -4.47
C ALA A 134 -1.83 7.04 -5.82
N LEU A 135 -3.07 7.33 -6.22
CA LEU A 135 -3.36 8.09 -7.45
C LEU A 135 -2.87 9.54 -7.37
N ILE A 136 -3.03 10.21 -6.23
CA ILE A 136 -2.49 11.56 -6.02
C ILE A 136 -0.98 11.55 -6.25
N GLU A 137 -0.25 10.65 -5.58
CA GLU A 137 1.21 10.55 -5.75
C GLU A 137 1.58 10.20 -7.19
N LEU A 138 0.87 9.26 -7.84
CA LEU A 138 1.10 8.89 -9.23
C LEU A 138 0.95 10.11 -10.16
N TYR A 139 -0.13 10.88 -10.04
CA TYR A 139 -0.35 12.07 -10.87
C TYR A 139 0.64 13.21 -10.58
N LEU A 140 1.19 13.30 -9.37
CA LEU A 140 2.25 14.26 -9.07
C LEU A 140 3.58 13.84 -9.68
N GLN A 141 3.95 12.56 -9.61
CA GLN A 141 5.28 12.08 -10.02
C GLN A 141 5.42 11.86 -11.54
N LEU A 142 4.33 11.62 -12.26
CA LEU A 142 4.39 11.41 -13.70
C LEU A 142 4.72 12.71 -14.46
N PRO A 143 5.51 12.65 -15.53
CA PRO A 143 5.58 13.73 -16.51
C PRO A 143 4.20 14.03 -17.10
N GLY A 144 3.93 15.30 -17.44
CA GLY A 144 2.63 15.70 -18.03
C GLY A 144 2.27 14.92 -19.31
N ILE A 145 3.26 14.68 -20.18
CA ILE A 145 3.09 13.86 -21.40
C ILE A 145 2.68 12.41 -21.13
N LEU A 146 2.92 11.90 -19.92
CA LEU A 146 2.57 10.54 -19.49
C LEU A 146 1.36 10.53 -18.54
N GLY A 147 0.60 11.63 -18.50
CA GLY A 147 -0.64 11.73 -17.73
C GLY A 147 -0.50 12.35 -16.35
N GLY A 148 0.70 12.83 -15.97
CA GLY A 148 0.88 13.65 -14.77
C GLY A 148 0.00 14.90 -14.80
N SER A 149 -0.65 15.22 -13.68
CA SER A 149 -1.69 16.26 -13.66
C SER A 149 -2.01 16.73 -12.25
N GLU A 150 -1.74 18.00 -11.97
CA GLU A 150 -2.16 18.64 -10.71
C GLU A 150 -3.68 18.60 -10.55
N SER A 151 -4.45 18.88 -11.60
CA SER A 151 -5.91 18.91 -11.52
C SER A 151 -6.49 17.55 -11.15
N LYS A 152 -5.95 16.44 -11.68
CA LYS A 152 -6.34 15.09 -11.26
C LYS A 152 -5.95 14.80 -9.81
N ALA A 153 -4.75 15.18 -9.39
CA ALA A 153 -4.33 15.05 -7.99
C ALA A 153 -5.27 15.84 -7.05
N ILE A 154 -5.68 17.06 -7.43
CA ILE A 154 -6.65 17.85 -6.68
C ILE A 154 -8.03 17.18 -6.65
N SER A 155 -8.47 16.56 -7.75
CA SER A 155 -9.74 15.83 -7.79
C SER A 155 -9.78 14.71 -6.75
N TYR A 156 -8.78 13.83 -6.74
CA TYR A 156 -8.69 12.75 -5.75
C TYR A 156 -8.49 13.28 -4.31
N SER A 157 -7.80 14.40 -4.15
CA SER A 157 -7.65 15.10 -2.87
C SER A 157 -8.98 15.64 -2.34
N ASN A 158 -9.85 16.12 -3.23
CA ASN A 158 -11.20 16.56 -2.87
C ASN A 158 -12.10 15.36 -2.50
N GLU A 159 -11.97 14.23 -3.20
CA GLU A 159 -12.63 12.99 -2.77
C GLU A 159 -12.16 12.54 -1.38
N LEU A 160 -10.86 12.57 -1.11
CA LEU A 160 -10.31 12.27 0.22
C LEU A 160 -10.91 13.19 1.28
N ALA A 161 -11.07 14.48 0.99
CA ALA A 161 -11.68 15.42 1.93
C ALA A 161 -13.13 15.08 2.28
N GLN A 162 -13.89 14.42 1.40
CA GLN A 162 -15.24 13.92 1.69
C GLN A 162 -15.22 12.67 2.57
N LEU A 163 -14.15 11.87 2.52
CA LEU A 163 -14.02 10.63 3.29
C LEU A 163 -13.39 10.85 4.67
N SER A 164 -12.41 11.76 4.74
CA SER A 164 -11.62 12.05 5.92
C SER A 164 -11.09 13.48 5.83
N PRO A 165 -11.54 14.39 6.72
CA PRO A 165 -11.03 15.77 6.75
C PRO A 165 -9.51 15.83 6.94
N VAL A 166 -8.94 14.92 7.75
CA VAL A 166 -7.49 14.83 7.97
C VAL A 166 -6.78 14.49 6.66
N ASP A 167 -7.23 13.44 5.96
CA ASP A 167 -6.63 13.05 4.68
C ASP A 167 -6.79 14.14 3.63
N GLY A 168 -7.94 14.79 3.55
CA GLY A 168 -8.18 15.89 2.62
C GLY A 168 -7.24 17.08 2.83
N TYR A 169 -6.99 17.48 4.08
CA TYR A 169 -6.01 18.53 4.37
C TYR A 169 -4.57 18.05 4.14
N LEU A 170 -4.23 16.81 4.53
CA LEU A 170 -2.91 16.26 4.26
C LEU A 170 -2.62 16.18 2.76
N SER A 171 -3.57 15.73 1.94
CA SER A 171 -3.38 15.59 0.50
C SER A 171 -3.26 16.94 -0.20
N LYS A 172 -4.05 17.94 0.20
CA LYS A 172 -3.89 19.33 -0.27
C LYS A 172 -2.52 19.89 0.10
N GLY A 173 -2.11 19.70 1.36
CA GLY A 173 -0.79 20.13 1.82
C GLY A 173 0.34 19.45 1.05
N ARG A 174 0.21 18.15 0.74
CA ARG A 174 1.18 17.38 -0.04
C ARG A 174 1.30 17.85 -1.49
N ILE A 175 0.18 18.18 -2.14
CA ILE A 175 0.15 18.74 -3.49
C ILE A 175 0.83 20.11 -3.49
N ASP A 176 0.47 20.99 -2.55
CA ASP A 176 1.09 22.31 -2.42
C ASP A 176 2.59 22.22 -2.14
N GLU A 177 3.02 21.30 -1.27
CA GLU A 177 4.43 21.06 -0.99
C GLU A 177 5.19 20.60 -2.25
N TYR A 178 4.58 19.73 -3.07
CA TYR A 178 5.19 19.27 -4.34
C TYR A 178 5.48 20.44 -5.28
N PHE A 179 4.52 21.36 -5.43
CA PHE A 179 4.64 22.56 -6.26
C PHE A 179 5.34 23.72 -5.54
N LYS A 180 5.97 23.47 -4.38
CA LYS A 180 6.71 24.45 -3.58
C LYS A 180 5.86 25.64 -3.09
N ARG A 181 4.54 25.49 -3.03
CA ARG A 181 3.59 26.46 -2.46
C ARG A 181 3.55 26.32 -0.94
N TYR A 182 4.70 26.50 -0.30
CA TYR A 182 4.88 26.12 1.11
C TYR A 182 3.97 26.85 2.09
N ALA A 183 3.61 28.12 1.82
CA ALA A 183 2.65 28.85 2.65
C ALA A 183 1.25 28.19 2.63
N SER A 184 0.80 27.71 1.48
CA SER A 184 -0.46 26.96 1.36
C SER A 184 -0.34 25.56 1.97
N ALA A 185 0.80 24.88 1.75
CA ALA A 185 1.08 23.59 2.34
C ALA A 185 1.04 23.65 3.88
N GLU A 186 1.65 24.68 4.46
CA GLU A 186 1.64 24.92 5.91
C GLU A 186 0.21 25.09 6.44
N LYS A 187 -0.60 25.95 5.81
CA LYS A 187 -2.00 26.16 6.23
C LYS A 187 -2.79 24.85 6.24
N ASN A 188 -2.59 24.01 5.23
CA ASN A 188 -3.26 22.72 5.13
C ASN A 188 -2.74 21.73 6.19
N TYR A 189 -1.43 21.63 6.39
CA TYR A 189 -0.86 20.73 7.41
C TYR A 189 -1.17 21.16 8.85
N ILE A 190 -1.30 22.45 9.14
CA ILE A 190 -1.81 22.95 10.42
C ILE A 190 -3.22 22.42 10.66
N LYS A 191 -4.15 22.62 9.71
CA LYS A 191 -5.52 22.12 9.83
C LYS A 191 -5.59 20.60 9.99
N ALA A 192 -4.78 19.87 9.22
CA ALA A 192 -4.68 18.41 9.36
C ALA A 192 -4.23 18.02 10.78
N ASN A 193 -3.25 18.73 11.35
CA ASN A 193 -2.74 18.46 12.68
C ASN A 193 -3.70 18.84 13.81
N GLU A 194 -4.40 19.96 13.67
CA GLU A 194 -5.44 20.40 14.63
C GLU A 194 -6.55 19.36 14.77
N ILE A 195 -6.97 18.76 13.65
CA ILE A 195 -8.02 17.74 13.61
C ILE A 195 -7.48 16.37 14.02
N GLY A 196 -6.37 15.94 13.40
CA GLY A 196 -5.89 14.57 13.53
C GLY A 196 -5.07 14.29 14.78
N LYS A 197 -4.33 15.28 15.30
CA LYS A 197 -3.46 15.20 16.51
C LYS A 197 -2.65 13.90 16.59
N SER A 198 -2.13 13.45 15.45
CA SER A 198 -1.47 12.16 15.32
C SER A 198 0.02 12.33 15.02
N LYS A 199 0.80 11.25 15.23
CA LYS A 199 2.20 11.21 14.82
C LYS A 199 2.40 11.55 13.33
N ILE A 200 1.47 11.14 12.47
CA ILE A 200 1.54 11.38 11.01
C ILE A 200 1.36 12.86 10.71
N THR A 201 0.30 13.47 11.25
CA THR A 201 0.00 14.89 11.01
C THR A 201 1.08 15.79 11.59
N PHE A 202 1.59 15.45 12.77
CA PHE A 202 2.74 16.11 13.38
C PHE A 202 3.97 16.04 12.48
N GLN A 203 4.35 14.84 12.03
CA GLN A 203 5.54 14.65 11.20
C GLN A 203 5.47 15.42 9.89
N LYS A 204 4.31 15.51 9.24
CA LYS A 204 4.15 16.27 7.99
C LYS A 204 4.43 17.76 8.20
N LEU A 205 3.83 18.36 9.23
CA LEU A 205 4.04 19.78 9.53
C LEU A 205 5.47 20.06 10.02
N TYR A 206 5.98 19.21 10.93
CA TYR A 206 7.35 19.31 11.43
C TYR A 206 8.39 19.24 10.30
N ASN A 207 8.23 18.27 9.39
CA ASN A 207 9.14 18.11 8.25
C ASN A 207 9.06 19.27 7.26
N LEU A 208 7.88 19.89 7.09
CA LEU A 208 7.76 21.10 6.28
C LEU A 208 8.62 22.23 6.89
N TYR A 209 8.52 22.45 8.21
CA TYR A 209 9.31 23.46 8.92
C TYR A 209 10.80 23.20 8.82
N LEU A 210 11.23 21.98 9.17
CA LEU A 210 12.65 21.66 9.22
C LEU A 210 13.30 21.62 7.84
N ASN A 211 12.66 20.98 6.86
CA ASN A 211 13.32 20.61 5.60
C ASN A 211 12.96 21.52 4.42
N LYS A 212 11.73 22.06 4.39
CA LYS A 212 11.26 22.86 3.24
C LYS A 212 11.37 24.35 3.50
N LEU A 213 10.87 24.82 4.65
CA LEU A 213 11.00 26.21 5.08
C LEU A 213 12.37 26.52 5.70
N LYS A 214 13.10 25.49 6.15
CA LYS A 214 14.39 25.61 6.84
C LYS A 214 14.30 26.52 8.08
N ASP A 215 13.22 26.38 8.83
CA ASP A 215 12.96 27.09 10.08
C ASP A 215 13.06 26.12 11.28
N PRO A 216 14.28 25.83 11.76
CA PRO A 216 14.49 24.91 12.87
C PRO A 216 13.94 25.46 14.20
N LYS A 217 13.82 26.78 14.34
CA LYS A 217 13.23 27.39 15.55
C LYS A 217 11.75 27.01 15.65
N LYS A 218 10.99 27.28 14.58
CA LYS A 218 9.57 26.94 14.50
C LYS A 218 9.32 25.43 14.61
N ALA A 219 10.19 24.61 14.01
CA ALA A 219 10.12 23.16 14.16
C ALA A 219 10.29 22.71 15.63
N ARG A 220 11.27 23.27 16.36
CA ARG A 220 11.48 22.96 17.79
C ARG A 220 10.33 23.41 18.68
N GLU A 221 9.85 24.64 18.48
CA GLU A 221 8.69 25.17 19.22
C GLU A 221 7.43 24.33 18.98
N PHE A 222 7.20 23.91 17.73
CA PHE A 222 6.09 23.03 17.39
C PHE A 222 6.24 21.65 18.04
N LYS A 223 7.44 21.06 18.05
CA LYS A 223 7.73 19.79 18.73
C LYS A 223 7.45 19.87 20.24
N GLN A 224 7.92 20.91 20.91
CA GLN A 224 7.69 21.11 22.35
C GLN A 224 6.19 21.18 22.67
N LYS A 225 5.40 21.89 21.85
CA LYS A 225 3.94 21.97 22.03
C LYS A 225 3.21 20.64 21.79
N PHE A 226 3.79 19.74 20.99
CA PHE A 226 3.19 18.43 20.72
C PHE A 226 3.52 17.39 21.80
N GLU A 227 4.65 17.54 22.48
CA GLU A 227 5.11 16.64 23.55
C GLU A 227 4.61 17.05 24.95
N ALA A 228 4.10 18.28 25.09
CA ALA A 228 3.48 18.80 26.31
C ALA A 228 2.01 18.37 26.42
#